data_AF-G4NIL3-F1
#
_entry.id   AF-G4NIL3-F1
#
_cell.length_a   1.000
_cell.length_b   1.000
_cell.length_c   1.000
_cell.angle_alpha   90.00
_cell.angle_beta   90.00
_cell.angle_gamma   90.00
#
_symmetry.space_group_name_H-M   'P 1'
#
loop_
_entity.id
_entity.type
_entity.pdbx_description
1 polymer ?
#
loop_
_entity_poly.entity_id
_entity_poly.type
_entity_poly.pdbx_seq_one_letter_code
_entity_poly.pdbx_strand_id
1 'polypeptide(L)'
;MKAPFDGNVVDASKFRPICLPRSASDFTMQPNKRFTVSEDCLFVNIFAPSNATATSNLPVMYFIQGGGFQSLSNANFNGGDLAAFGNIVVVQVNYRVGPFGFLHSKEVQKEANTNVGLKDMIMGMEWTKQNIAQFGGNPAQIVMAGDSAGATAVALLLSGWASQNPQTTLVKGAIMESLSLATLRTIDQGQEQYACLLNKTSCTSSPDTLACLRSVNASQLQTEECQFNPNLDGDLVPASMLTRFDQGLYLRVPNIAGSCSDEGTKNVPKDTNTTAEAFKFFQDQASGVLSNASLDLLQKTYLDKTMPLKDVPPNRAVDAKAPAGKLWQQLSLAQGDFRAHCVTARLQNAMARDGVKTFNYRFAPVDDEQERLGFGAYHTVELNAVFGPNNTDGDPPKSYRTSGANAIIVPQTMAYWASFVRTLDPSPMRAADTPEWKPWTGTQGRERLRFKTGDVNMERMEDDQRNNCEMLDPMLPAIEMPQPKEVVVELNRPGTSFGSSWGTSENSAAVAVAAPDRGAKKLQASSTPSSGGTRSTGSVRWSVLLLTLAPLAPMLL
;
A
#
# COMPACT_ATOMS: atom_id res chain seq x y z
N MET A 1 -16.83 -22.77 6.01
CA MET A 1 -17.83 -23.60 5.30
C MET A 1 -17.50 -23.58 3.82
N LYS A 2 -17.29 -24.74 3.17
CA LYS A 2 -17.38 -24.81 1.70
C LYS A 2 -18.86 -24.90 1.38
N ALA A 3 -19.44 -23.91 0.71
CA ALA A 3 -20.69 -24.18 0.01
C ALA A 3 -20.39 -25.32 -0.97
N PRO A 4 -21.15 -26.43 -0.96
CA PRO A 4 -20.88 -27.51 -1.89
C PRO A 4 -21.21 -27.01 -3.30
N PHE A 5 -20.19 -27.00 -4.16
CA PHE A 5 -20.39 -27.01 -5.60
C PHE A 5 -21.35 -28.17 -5.92
N ASP A 6 -22.51 -27.86 -6.47
CA ASP A 6 -23.59 -28.82 -6.75
C ASP A 6 -23.30 -29.72 -7.96
N GLY A 7 -22.10 -29.61 -8.54
CA GLY A 7 -21.67 -30.32 -9.73
C GLY A 7 -21.98 -29.60 -11.05
N ASN A 8 -22.69 -28.47 -11.02
CA ASN A 8 -23.08 -27.76 -12.23
C ASN A 8 -21.99 -26.82 -12.73
N VAL A 9 -21.84 -26.72 -14.06
CA VAL A 9 -20.94 -25.75 -14.68
C VAL A 9 -21.38 -24.33 -14.32
N VAL A 10 -20.48 -23.56 -13.73
CA VAL A 10 -20.70 -22.14 -13.41
C VAL A 10 -20.18 -21.28 -14.56
N ASP A 11 -21.04 -20.40 -15.09
CA ASP A 11 -20.62 -19.40 -16.06
C ASP A 11 -19.71 -18.34 -15.40
N ALA A 12 -18.47 -18.29 -15.86
CA ALA A 12 -17.42 -17.35 -15.47
C ALA A 12 -17.00 -16.42 -16.63
N SER A 13 -17.83 -16.27 -17.66
CA SER A 13 -17.54 -15.42 -18.83
C SER A 13 -17.78 -13.92 -18.60
N LYS A 14 -18.33 -13.54 -17.44
CA LYS A 14 -18.64 -12.16 -17.08
C LYS A 14 -18.09 -11.82 -15.71
N PHE A 15 -17.63 -10.59 -15.56
CA PHE A 15 -17.30 -10.05 -14.25
C PHE A 15 -18.54 -10.07 -13.35
N ARG A 16 -18.30 -10.46 -12.10
CA ARG A 16 -19.30 -10.44 -11.03
C ARG A 16 -19.31 -9.07 -10.33
N PRO A 17 -20.31 -8.78 -9.50
CA PRO A 17 -20.38 -7.49 -8.81
C PRO A 17 -19.13 -7.18 -7.99
N ILE A 18 -18.76 -5.91 -7.95
CA ILE A 18 -17.75 -5.36 -7.04
C ILE A 18 -18.40 -5.01 -5.70
N CYS A 19 -17.59 -4.82 -4.66
CA CYS A 19 -18.09 -4.54 -3.32
C CYS A 19 -18.69 -3.14 -3.20
N LEU A 20 -19.74 -3.01 -2.38
CA LEU A 20 -20.33 -1.71 -2.05
C LEU A 20 -19.28 -0.74 -1.52
N PRO A 21 -19.14 0.45 -2.13
CA PRO A 21 -18.23 1.47 -1.65
C PRO A 21 -18.79 2.08 -0.37
N ARG A 22 -17.91 2.77 0.36
CA ARG A 22 -18.24 3.57 1.54
C ARG A 22 -19.37 4.57 1.28
N SER A 23 -19.36 5.22 0.12
CA SER A 23 -20.20 6.37 -0.20
C SER A 23 -21.22 6.02 -1.29
N ALA A 24 -22.45 6.49 -1.13
CA ALA A 24 -23.49 6.33 -2.16
C ALA A 24 -23.27 7.24 -3.37
N SER A 25 -22.47 8.30 -3.23
CA SER A 25 -22.08 9.20 -4.32
C SER A 25 -20.79 8.79 -5.03
N ASP A 26 -20.14 7.71 -4.59
CA ASP A 26 -18.95 7.16 -5.22
C ASP A 26 -19.19 6.88 -6.71
N PHE A 27 -18.18 7.10 -7.55
CA PHE A 27 -18.30 6.91 -8.99
C PHE A 27 -18.66 5.46 -9.36
N THR A 28 -18.31 4.49 -8.53
CA THR A 28 -18.67 3.07 -8.74
C THR A 28 -20.17 2.80 -8.58
N MET A 29 -20.91 3.70 -7.93
CA MET A 29 -22.37 3.64 -7.83
C MET A 29 -23.09 4.19 -9.08
N GLN A 30 -22.36 4.88 -9.97
CA GLN A 30 -22.94 5.37 -11.22
C GLN A 30 -23.09 4.22 -12.24
N PRO A 31 -24.06 4.30 -13.17
CA PRO A 31 -24.23 3.28 -14.19
C PRO A 31 -22.92 3.03 -14.97
N ASN A 32 -22.39 1.82 -14.85
CA ASN A 32 -21.14 1.41 -15.47
C ASN A 32 -21.35 0.13 -16.30
N LYS A 33 -20.65 0.02 -17.43
CA LYS A 33 -20.74 -1.17 -18.30
C LYS A 33 -19.84 -2.33 -17.85
N ARG A 34 -18.82 -2.08 -17.01
CA ARG A 34 -17.81 -3.05 -16.58
C ARG A 34 -18.10 -3.69 -15.24
N PHE A 35 -18.89 -3.05 -14.39
CA PHE A 35 -19.19 -3.56 -13.07
C PHE A 35 -20.60 -3.19 -12.63
N THR A 36 -21.11 -4.01 -11.73
CA THR A 36 -22.27 -3.75 -10.89
C THR A 36 -21.79 -3.84 -9.44
N VAL A 37 -22.60 -3.38 -8.50
CA VAL A 37 -22.19 -3.30 -7.08
C VAL A 37 -23.13 -4.15 -6.22
N SER A 38 -22.58 -4.90 -5.26
CA SER A 38 -23.32 -5.77 -4.35
C SER A 38 -22.56 -6.00 -3.04
N GLU A 39 -23.24 -6.48 -1.98
CA GLU A 39 -22.57 -7.09 -0.82
C GLU A 39 -22.00 -8.47 -1.15
N ASP A 40 -22.69 -9.23 -2.00
CA ASP A 40 -22.14 -10.46 -2.58
C ASP A 40 -21.15 -10.08 -3.67
N CYS A 41 -19.90 -9.89 -3.27
CA CYS A 41 -18.84 -9.31 -4.09
C CYS A 41 -17.49 -10.02 -4.04
N LEU A 42 -17.34 -11.07 -3.20
CA LEU A 42 -16.06 -11.75 -2.98
C LEU A 42 -15.73 -12.71 -4.14
N PHE A 43 -15.28 -12.13 -5.24
CA PHE A 43 -14.92 -12.84 -6.47
C PHE A 43 -13.44 -12.67 -6.81
N VAL A 44 -12.92 -13.66 -7.55
CA VAL A 44 -11.60 -13.63 -8.17
C VAL A 44 -11.74 -13.73 -9.69
N ASN A 45 -10.91 -13.00 -10.41
CA ASN A 45 -10.82 -13.07 -11.88
C ASN A 45 -9.45 -13.61 -12.27
N ILE A 46 -9.39 -14.52 -13.25
CA ILE A 46 -8.15 -15.17 -13.69
C ILE A 46 -7.96 -14.93 -15.18
N PHE A 47 -6.76 -14.48 -15.54
CA PHE A 47 -6.33 -14.30 -16.92
C PHE A 47 -5.06 -15.12 -17.13
N ALA A 48 -5.07 -15.99 -18.13
CA ALA A 48 -3.95 -16.86 -18.47
C ALA A 48 -3.78 -16.89 -20.00
N PRO A 49 -2.56 -17.18 -20.51
CA PRO A 49 -2.35 -17.45 -21.92
C PRO A 49 -3.28 -18.55 -22.41
N SER A 50 -3.87 -18.41 -23.60
CA SER A 50 -4.88 -19.38 -24.11
C SER A 50 -4.34 -20.80 -24.33
N ASN A 51 -3.02 -20.95 -24.44
CA ASN A 51 -2.34 -22.24 -24.55
C ASN A 51 -1.86 -22.79 -23.19
N ALA A 52 -2.15 -22.10 -22.08
CA ALA A 52 -1.83 -22.59 -20.75
C ALA A 52 -2.67 -23.83 -20.42
N THR A 53 -2.01 -24.81 -19.81
CA THR A 53 -2.59 -26.08 -19.37
C THR A 53 -2.26 -26.27 -17.89
N ALA A 54 -2.90 -27.23 -17.22
CA ALA A 54 -2.65 -27.49 -15.80
C ALA A 54 -1.18 -27.82 -15.47
N THR A 55 -0.35 -28.17 -16.47
CA THR A 55 1.08 -28.47 -16.34
C THR A 55 2.00 -27.32 -16.75
N SER A 56 1.47 -26.19 -17.22
CA SER A 56 2.28 -25.05 -17.70
C SER A 56 3.12 -24.39 -16.61
N ASN A 57 2.68 -24.45 -15.35
CA ASN A 57 3.44 -24.01 -14.17
C ASN A 57 3.96 -22.56 -14.27
N LEU A 58 3.10 -21.64 -14.72
CA LEU A 58 3.45 -20.24 -14.98
C LEU A 58 3.46 -19.41 -13.68
N PRO A 59 4.41 -18.48 -13.50
CA PRO A 59 4.39 -17.54 -12.37
C PRO A 59 3.09 -16.73 -12.30
N VAL A 60 2.62 -16.44 -11.09
CA VAL A 60 1.33 -15.80 -10.84
C VAL A 60 1.53 -14.39 -10.29
N MET A 61 0.90 -13.40 -10.90
CA MET A 61 0.70 -12.07 -10.32
C MET A 61 -0.67 -12.01 -9.65
N TYR A 62 -0.70 -11.84 -8.33
CA TYR A 62 -1.92 -11.65 -7.55
C TYR A 62 -2.14 -10.16 -7.27
N PHE A 63 -3.03 -9.54 -8.02
CA PHE A 63 -3.27 -8.10 -8.02
C PHE A 63 -4.38 -7.69 -7.04
N ILE A 64 -4.05 -6.76 -6.15
CA ILE A 64 -4.92 -6.12 -5.16
C ILE A 64 -5.11 -4.68 -5.61
N GLN A 65 -6.33 -4.36 -6.05
CA GLN A 65 -6.67 -3.01 -6.52
C GLN A 65 -6.66 -1.95 -5.41
N GLY A 66 -6.59 -0.68 -5.81
CA GLY A 66 -6.70 0.49 -4.95
C GLY A 66 -8.14 0.95 -4.66
N GLY A 67 -8.26 2.26 -4.34
CA GLY A 67 -9.53 2.92 -3.98
C GLY A 67 -9.62 3.39 -2.52
N GLY A 68 -8.48 3.68 -1.90
CA GLY A 68 -8.41 4.32 -0.57
C GLY A 68 -9.03 3.51 0.57
N PHE A 69 -9.21 2.19 0.38
CA PHE A 69 -10.02 1.32 1.25
C PHE A 69 -11.51 1.70 1.35
N GLN A 70 -11.98 2.66 0.54
CA GLN A 70 -13.36 3.13 0.51
C GLN A 70 -14.12 2.66 -0.73
N SER A 71 -13.42 2.34 -1.80
CA SER A 71 -13.97 1.92 -3.09
C SER A 71 -13.04 0.88 -3.71
N LEU A 72 -13.51 0.21 -4.76
CA LEU A 72 -12.72 -0.69 -5.61
C LEU A 72 -12.48 0.03 -6.95
N SER A 73 -11.49 0.93 -6.96
CA SER A 73 -11.35 1.95 -8.00
C SER A 73 -10.64 1.48 -9.27
N ASN A 74 -10.13 0.25 -9.29
CA ASN A 74 -9.38 -0.33 -10.40
C ASN A 74 -10.00 -1.70 -10.77
N ALA A 75 -11.31 -1.84 -10.54
CA ALA A 75 -11.96 -3.12 -10.63
C ALA A 75 -12.05 -3.63 -12.06
N ASN A 76 -11.97 -4.95 -12.21
CA ASN A 76 -12.20 -5.64 -13.48
C ASN A 76 -11.28 -5.18 -14.61
N PHE A 77 -10.05 -4.74 -14.30
CA PHE A 77 -9.00 -4.55 -15.31
C PHE A 77 -8.82 -5.85 -16.11
N ASN A 78 -8.58 -5.75 -17.42
CA ASN A 78 -8.37 -6.94 -18.23
C ASN A 78 -6.90 -7.38 -18.15
N GLY A 79 -6.61 -8.47 -17.44
CA GLY A 79 -5.26 -9.00 -17.32
C GLY A 79 -4.75 -9.75 -18.56
N GLY A 80 -5.57 -9.91 -19.61
CA GLY A 80 -5.27 -10.77 -20.76
C GLY A 80 -4.00 -10.41 -21.52
N ASP A 81 -3.82 -9.13 -21.87
CA ASP A 81 -2.64 -8.70 -22.62
C ASP A 81 -1.36 -8.86 -21.78
N LEU A 82 -1.42 -8.54 -20.48
CA LEU A 82 -0.29 -8.73 -19.57
C LEU A 82 0.05 -10.22 -19.37
N ALA A 83 -0.97 -11.07 -19.21
CA ALA A 83 -0.80 -12.51 -19.10
C ALA A 83 -0.13 -13.09 -20.36
N ALA A 84 -0.62 -12.70 -21.54
CA ALA A 84 -0.08 -13.14 -22.83
C ALA A 84 1.34 -12.61 -23.07
N PHE A 85 1.57 -11.31 -22.86
CA PHE A 85 2.87 -10.67 -23.06
C PHE A 85 3.93 -11.23 -22.11
N GLY A 86 3.59 -11.33 -20.82
CA GLY A 86 4.51 -11.77 -19.79
C GLY A 86 4.69 -13.28 -19.70
N ASN A 87 3.81 -14.07 -20.34
CA ASN A 87 3.69 -15.51 -20.12
C ASN A 87 3.56 -15.84 -18.62
N ILE A 88 2.59 -15.18 -17.98
CA ILE A 88 2.24 -15.29 -16.55
C ILE A 88 0.74 -15.48 -16.40
N VAL A 89 0.29 -15.88 -15.21
CA VAL A 89 -1.13 -15.84 -14.84
C VAL A 89 -1.39 -14.60 -14.01
N VAL A 90 -2.42 -13.82 -14.35
CA VAL A 90 -2.85 -12.66 -13.57
C VAL A 90 -4.14 -13.01 -12.85
N VAL A 91 -4.14 -12.83 -11.53
CA VAL A 91 -5.31 -13.01 -10.67
C VAL A 91 -5.68 -11.68 -10.06
N GLN A 92 -6.95 -11.33 -10.09
CA GLN A 92 -7.50 -10.15 -9.40
C GLN A 92 -8.49 -10.58 -8.34
N VAL A 93 -8.60 -9.81 -7.27
CA VAL A 93 -9.51 -10.09 -6.15
C VAL A 93 -10.34 -8.85 -5.81
N ASN A 94 -11.62 -9.08 -5.54
CA ASN A 94 -12.46 -8.12 -4.85
C ASN A 94 -12.34 -8.33 -3.34
N TYR A 95 -12.34 -7.24 -2.58
CA TYR A 95 -12.32 -7.26 -1.12
C TYR A 95 -13.29 -6.22 -0.58
N ARG A 96 -13.87 -6.47 0.60
CA ARG A 96 -14.80 -5.50 1.21
C ARG A 96 -14.08 -4.22 1.59
N VAL A 97 -14.74 -3.09 1.34
CA VAL A 97 -14.25 -1.72 1.58
C VAL A 97 -15.17 -0.96 2.53
N GLY A 98 -14.75 0.22 2.95
CA GLY A 98 -15.55 1.13 3.76
C GLY A 98 -16.05 0.47 5.07
N PRO A 99 -17.31 0.69 5.47
CA PRO A 99 -17.89 0.09 6.67
C PRO A 99 -17.99 -1.44 6.58
N PHE A 100 -18.09 -2.01 5.38
CA PHE A 100 -18.21 -3.46 5.19
C PHE A 100 -16.89 -4.20 5.39
N GLY A 101 -15.76 -3.53 5.11
CA GLY A 101 -14.41 -4.09 5.19
C GLY A 101 -13.67 -3.77 6.48
N PHE A 102 -13.94 -2.60 7.06
CA PHE A 102 -13.02 -1.94 7.99
C PHE A 102 -13.70 -1.27 9.19
N LEU A 103 -14.95 -1.67 9.51
CA LEU A 103 -15.59 -1.29 10.77
C LEU A 103 -14.79 -1.84 11.95
N HIS A 104 -14.50 -0.99 12.94
CA HIS A 104 -13.65 -1.35 14.06
C HIS A 104 -14.18 -0.78 15.38
N SER A 105 -14.49 -1.66 16.32
CA SER A 105 -14.99 -1.30 17.65
C SER A 105 -14.86 -2.49 18.61
N LYS A 106 -15.12 -2.27 19.90
CA LYS A 106 -15.13 -3.34 20.92
C LYS A 106 -16.24 -4.36 20.65
N GLU A 107 -17.39 -3.91 20.16
CA GLU A 107 -18.52 -4.73 19.73
C GLU A 107 -18.11 -5.63 18.56
N VAL A 108 -17.47 -5.06 17.53
CA VAL A 108 -16.91 -5.83 16.41
C VAL A 108 -15.87 -6.82 16.90
N GLN A 109 -14.92 -6.42 17.74
CA GLN A 109 -13.87 -7.32 18.23
C GLN A 109 -14.43 -8.48 19.08
N LYS A 110 -15.54 -8.26 19.79
CA LYS A 110 -16.18 -9.27 20.62
C LYS A 110 -16.99 -10.28 19.81
N GLU A 111 -17.62 -9.84 18.72
CA GLU A 111 -18.68 -10.60 18.03
C GLU A 111 -18.47 -10.75 16.52
N ALA A 112 -17.29 -10.36 16.01
CA ALA A 112 -16.92 -10.40 14.61
C ALA A 112 -15.39 -10.37 14.42
N ASN A 113 -14.98 -10.43 13.15
CA ASN A 113 -13.60 -10.20 12.74
C ASN A 113 -13.37 -8.72 12.44
N THR A 114 -12.22 -8.20 12.85
CA THR A 114 -11.67 -6.92 12.39
C THR A 114 -10.88 -7.09 11.09
N ASN A 115 -10.64 -5.97 10.38
CA ASN A 115 -9.85 -5.93 9.15
C ASN A 115 -10.30 -6.97 8.11
N VAL A 116 -11.61 -7.20 7.99
CA VAL A 116 -12.14 -8.24 7.11
C VAL A 116 -11.82 -7.98 5.65
N GLY A 117 -11.69 -6.71 5.23
CA GLY A 117 -11.19 -6.38 3.89
C GLY A 117 -9.77 -6.91 3.62
N LEU A 118 -8.86 -6.84 4.60
CA LEU A 118 -7.53 -7.48 4.47
C LEU A 118 -7.66 -9.00 4.47
N LYS A 119 -8.52 -9.56 5.34
CA LYS A 119 -8.74 -11.02 5.40
C LYS A 119 -9.37 -11.57 4.11
N ASP A 120 -10.19 -10.79 3.41
CA ASP A 120 -10.73 -11.14 2.09
C ASP A 120 -9.61 -11.27 1.05
N MET A 121 -8.63 -10.35 1.07
CA MET A 121 -7.45 -10.42 0.19
C MET A 121 -6.63 -11.69 0.47
N ILE A 122 -6.47 -12.07 1.74
CA ILE A 122 -5.78 -13.31 2.14
C ILE A 122 -6.57 -14.53 1.68
N MET A 123 -7.89 -14.55 1.90
CA MET A 123 -8.75 -15.64 1.50
C MET A 123 -8.72 -15.88 -0.02
N GLY A 124 -8.76 -14.81 -0.82
CA GLY A 124 -8.60 -14.93 -2.29
C GLY A 124 -7.23 -15.48 -2.69
N MET A 125 -6.18 -15.17 -1.93
CA MET A 125 -4.83 -15.67 -2.17
C MET A 125 -4.67 -17.13 -1.77
N GLU A 126 -5.28 -17.55 -0.66
CA GLU A 126 -5.35 -18.96 -0.25
C GLU A 126 -6.14 -19.79 -1.26
N TRP A 127 -7.26 -19.26 -1.75
CA TRP A 127 -8.01 -19.88 -2.84
C TRP A 127 -7.13 -20.00 -4.09
N THR A 128 -6.40 -18.94 -4.45
CA THR A 128 -5.48 -18.95 -5.59
C THR A 128 -4.43 -20.03 -5.42
N LYS A 129 -3.78 -20.11 -4.25
CA LYS A 129 -2.78 -21.14 -3.93
C LYS A 129 -3.31 -22.56 -4.13
N GLN A 130 -4.58 -22.79 -3.79
CA GLN A 130 -5.21 -24.12 -3.89
C GLN A 130 -5.65 -24.48 -5.31
N ASN A 131 -6.00 -23.51 -6.15
CA ASN A 131 -6.72 -23.76 -7.41
C ASN A 131 -5.94 -23.34 -8.68
N ILE A 132 -4.97 -22.43 -8.58
CA ILE A 132 -4.39 -21.77 -9.75
C ILE A 132 -3.63 -22.72 -10.69
N ALA A 133 -3.19 -23.88 -10.19
CA ALA A 133 -2.61 -24.94 -10.99
C ALA A 133 -3.53 -25.40 -12.13
N GLN A 134 -4.85 -25.44 -11.92
CA GLN A 134 -5.81 -25.83 -12.96
C GLN A 134 -5.89 -24.82 -14.11
N PHE A 135 -5.50 -23.58 -13.85
CA PHE A 135 -5.43 -22.49 -14.83
C PHE A 135 -4.01 -22.32 -15.41
N GLY A 136 -3.12 -23.27 -15.11
CA GLY A 136 -1.73 -23.29 -15.55
C GLY A 136 -0.78 -22.43 -14.73
N GLY A 137 -1.22 -21.85 -13.62
CA GLY A 137 -0.37 -21.10 -12.70
C GLY A 137 0.43 -21.99 -11.75
N ASN A 138 1.56 -21.49 -11.28
CA ASN A 138 2.42 -22.12 -10.30
C ASN A 138 2.05 -21.63 -8.91
N PRO A 139 1.39 -22.45 -8.06
CA PRO A 139 1.05 -22.02 -6.71
C PRO A 139 2.29 -21.71 -5.86
N ALA A 140 3.47 -22.26 -6.18
CA ALA A 140 4.70 -21.98 -5.44
C ALA A 140 5.38 -20.66 -5.82
N GLN A 141 4.95 -19.99 -6.89
CA GLN A 141 5.52 -18.74 -7.40
C GLN A 141 4.42 -17.70 -7.59
N ILE A 142 4.00 -17.08 -6.50
CA ILE A 142 3.00 -16.01 -6.47
C ILE A 142 3.69 -14.71 -6.06
N VAL A 143 3.57 -13.67 -6.88
CA VAL A 143 3.97 -12.29 -6.54
C VAL A 143 2.72 -11.49 -6.24
N MET A 144 2.66 -10.88 -5.06
CA MET A 144 1.58 -9.96 -4.72
C MET A 144 1.85 -8.62 -5.37
N ALA A 145 0.88 -8.03 -6.04
CA ALA A 145 0.97 -6.70 -6.62
C ALA A 145 -0.21 -5.87 -6.12
N GLY A 146 -0.01 -4.59 -5.86
CA GLY A 146 -1.12 -3.71 -5.58
C GLY A 146 -0.79 -2.26 -5.88
N ASP A 147 -1.83 -1.48 -6.16
CA ASP A 147 -1.76 -0.06 -6.44
C ASP A 147 -2.43 0.76 -5.35
N SER A 148 -1.92 1.94 -5.04
CA SER A 148 -2.56 2.86 -4.08
C SER A 148 -2.86 2.18 -2.73
N ALA A 149 -4.13 2.12 -2.30
CA ALA A 149 -4.55 1.37 -1.12
C ALA A 149 -4.22 -0.13 -1.18
N GLY A 150 -4.21 -0.74 -2.37
CA GLY A 150 -3.73 -2.10 -2.59
C GLY A 150 -2.23 -2.23 -2.31
N ALA A 151 -1.41 -1.25 -2.71
CA ALA A 151 0.01 -1.19 -2.34
C ALA A 151 0.20 -1.03 -0.83
N THR A 152 -0.62 -0.19 -0.17
CA THR A 152 -0.66 -0.08 1.29
C THR A 152 -1.05 -1.41 1.95
N ALA A 153 -2.03 -2.13 1.39
CA ALA A 153 -2.45 -3.44 1.88
C ALA A 153 -1.32 -4.47 1.76
N VAL A 154 -0.59 -4.51 0.63
CA VAL A 154 0.60 -5.34 0.45
C VAL A 154 1.60 -5.10 1.57
N ALA A 155 1.94 -3.83 1.86
CA ALA A 155 2.89 -3.50 2.92
C ALA A 155 2.37 -3.85 4.33
N LEU A 156 1.09 -3.67 4.62
CA LEU A 156 0.45 -4.10 5.86
C LEU A 156 0.52 -5.64 6.03
N LEU A 157 0.22 -6.40 4.97
CA LEU A 157 0.30 -7.86 4.98
C LEU A 157 1.74 -8.35 5.18
N LEU A 158 2.71 -7.76 4.47
CA LEU A 158 4.14 -8.06 4.70
C LEU A 158 4.53 -7.82 6.17
N SER A 159 4.09 -6.69 6.73
CA SER A 159 4.32 -6.35 8.13
C SER A 159 3.67 -7.33 9.10
N GLY A 160 2.42 -7.73 8.86
CA GLY A 160 1.69 -8.73 9.66
C GLY A 160 2.32 -10.12 9.62
N TRP A 161 2.94 -10.49 8.49
CA TRP A 161 3.56 -11.79 8.27
C TRP A 161 5.04 -11.87 8.67
N ALA A 162 5.54 -10.94 9.48
CA ALA A 162 6.95 -10.88 9.89
C ALA A 162 7.51 -12.19 10.48
N SER A 163 6.67 -12.98 11.16
CA SER A 163 7.07 -14.26 11.77
C SER A 163 7.02 -15.45 10.81
N GLN A 164 6.47 -15.27 9.60
CA GLN A 164 6.37 -16.35 8.61
C GLN A 164 7.72 -16.58 7.92
N ASN A 165 7.97 -17.83 7.56
CA ASN A 165 9.15 -18.19 6.77
C ASN A 165 8.93 -17.81 5.29
N PRO A 166 9.78 -16.95 4.67
CA PRO A 166 9.67 -16.58 3.25
C PRO A 166 9.70 -17.77 2.28
N GLN A 167 10.30 -18.89 2.68
CA GLN A 167 10.35 -20.09 1.86
C GLN A 167 9.02 -20.85 1.81
N THR A 168 8.18 -20.71 2.84
CA THR A 168 6.91 -21.44 2.96
C THR A 168 5.67 -20.53 2.94
N THR A 169 5.86 -19.21 2.91
CA THR A 169 4.76 -18.24 2.87
C THR A 169 3.98 -18.30 1.55
N LEU A 170 2.85 -17.58 1.51
CA LEU A 170 1.94 -17.52 0.37
C LEU A 170 2.59 -16.85 -0.86
N VAL A 171 3.53 -15.93 -0.66
CA VAL A 171 4.11 -15.06 -1.71
C VAL A 171 5.62 -15.14 -1.79
N LYS A 172 6.18 -14.89 -2.97
CA LYS A 172 7.62 -14.93 -3.26
C LYS A 172 8.23 -13.57 -3.58
N GLY A 173 7.38 -12.58 -3.89
CA GLY A 173 7.76 -11.19 -4.12
C GLY A 173 6.56 -10.27 -3.95
N ALA A 174 6.83 -8.97 -3.95
CA ALA A 174 5.82 -7.93 -3.85
C ALA A 174 6.04 -6.80 -4.87
N ILE A 175 4.95 -6.20 -5.37
CA ILE A 175 4.96 -4.97 -6.16
C ILE A 175 4.02 -3.98 -5.45
N MET A 176 4.54 -2.80 -5.11
CA MET A 176 3.83 -1.75 -4.38
C MET A 176 3.83 -0.46 -5.20
N GLU A 177 2.78 -0.27 -6.00
CA GLU A 177 2.64 0.83 -6.96
C GLU A 177 1.96 2.03 -6.29
N SER A 178 2.67 3.15 -6.14
CA SER A 178 2.18 4.35 -5.46
C SER A 178 1.69 4.09 -4.02
N LEU A 179 2.51 3.38 -3.23
CA LEU A 179 2.23 3.08 -1.82
C LEU A 179 1.95 4.35 -1.01
N SER A 180 0.94 4.28 -0.13
CA SER A 180 0.58 5.35 0.80
C SER A 180 0.38 4.87 2.25
N LEU A 181 0.03 5.79 3.14
CA LEU A 181 -0.30 5.50 4.54
C LEU A 181 -1.81 5.48 4.76
N ALA A 182 -2.32 4.37 5.28
CA ALA A 182 -3.64 4.30 5.88
C ALA A 182 -3.58 4.84 7.32
N THR A 183 -4.64 5.53 7.75
CA THR A 183 -4.77 5.91 9.16
C THR A 183 -5.24 4.70 9.97
N LEU A 184 -4.35 4.12 10.77
CA LEU A 184 -4.57 2.97 11.65
C LEU A 184 -5.07 3.46 13.02
N ARG A 185 -6.33 3.18 13.35
CA ARG A 185 -6.88 3.49 14.68
C ARG A 185 -6.63 2.37 15.67
N THR A 186 -6.51 2.74 16.94
CA THR A 186 -6.63 1.80 18.06
C THR A 186 -8.09 1.38 18.25
N ILE A 187 -8.33 0.35 19.06
CA ILE A 187 -9.70 -0.08 19.41
C ILE A 187 -10.52 1.02 20.10
N ASP A 188 -9.87 1.85 20.91
CA ASP A 188 -10.55 2.96 21.60
C ASP A 188 -10.90 4.09 20.61
N GLN A 189 -10.01 4.41 19.68
CA GLN A 189 -10.29 5.37 18.60
C GLN A 189 -11.32 4.83 17.60
N GLY A 190 -11.38 3.52 17.40
CA GLY A 190 -12.40 2.86 16.58
C GLY A 190 -13.82 3.11 17.06
N GLN A 191 -14.02 3.35 18.37
CA GLN A 191 -15.35 3.68 18.90
C GLN A 191 -15.94 4.97 18.30
N GLU A 192 -15.10 5.95 17.94
CA GLU A 192 -15.57 7.17 17.26
C GLU A 192 -16.13 6.86 15.87
N GLN A 193 -15.46 5.98 15.12
CA GLN A 193 -15.91 5.51 13.81
C GLN A 193 -17.22 4.71 13.94
N TYR A 194 -17.31 3.82 14.93
CA TYR A 194 -18.50 3.02 15.19
C TYR A 194 -19.69 3.89 15.58
N ALA A 195 -19.50 4.84 16.50
CA ALA A 195 -20.53 5.81 16.88
C ALA A 195 -20.98 6.69 15.70
N CYS A 196 -20.05 7.09 14.82
CA CYS A 196 -20.39 7.80 13.58
C CYS A 196 -21.38 6.99 12.74
N LEU A 197 -21.11 5.71 12.49
CA LEU A 197 -22.00 4.83 11.72
C LEU A 197 -23.32 4.56 12.44
N LEU A 198 -23.30 4.38 13.76
CA LEU A 198 -24.52 4.23 14.55
C LEU A 198 -25.43 5.45 14.43
N ASN A 199 -24.88 6.68 14.43
CA ASN A 199 -25.66 7.91 14.28
C ASN A 199 -26.23 8.09 12.86
N LYS A 200 -25.62 7.46 11.85
CA LYS A 200 -26.13 7.44 10.47
C LYS A 200 -27.21 6.40 10.26
N THR A 201 -27.25 5.40 11.13
CA THR A 201 -28.28 4.39 11.18
C THR A 201 -29.26 4.69 12.32
N SER A 202 -30.37 3.97 12.41
CA SER A 202 -31.27 4.09 13.58
C SER A 202 -30.88 3.12 14.69
N CYS A 203 -29.59 2.77 14.80
CA CYS A 203 -29.09 1.69 15.67
C CYS A 203 -28.54 2.14 17.02
N THR A 204 -28.46 3.45 17.30
CA THR A 204 -27.91 3.99 18.57
C THR A 204 -28.64 3.52 19.82
N SER A 205 -29.94 3.26 19.73
CA SER A 205 -30.78 2.83 20.86
C SER A 205 -30.90 1.30 20.98
N SER A 206 -30.29 0.54 20.06
CA SER A 206 -30.35 -0.92 20.10
C SER A 206 -29.52 -1.45 21.27
N PRO A 207 -30.02 -2.42 22.05
CA PRO A 207 -29.21 -3.10 23.06
C PRO A 207 -28.08 -3.93 22.45
N ASP A 208 -28.27 -4.38 21.21
CA ASP A 208 -27.26 -5.02 20.37
C ASP A 208 -27.08 -4.18 19.10
N THR A 209 -26.14 -3.24 19.18
CA THR A 209 -25.90 -2.27 18.12
C THR A 209 -25.33 -2.93 16.86
N LEU A 210 -24.53 -4.00 17.01
CA LEU A 210 -23.91 -4.68 15.88
C LEU A 210 -24.93 -5.57 15.14
N ALA A 211 -25.80 -6.28 15.86
CA ALA A 211 -26.92 -6.99 15.24
C ALA A 211 -27.87 -6.04 14.52
N CYS A 212 -28.13 -4.86 15.09
CA CYS A 212 -28.92 -3.82 14.41
C CYS A 212 -28.26 -3.40 13.09
N LEU A 213 -26.96 -3.10 13.09
CA LEU A 213 -26.22 -2.74 11.87
C LEU A 213 -26.24 -3.85 10.81
N ARG A 214 -26.26 -5.13 11.20
CA ARG A 214 -26.40 -6.26 10.27
C ARG A 214 -27.82 -6.39 9.68
N SER A 215 -28.82 -5.80 10.33
CA SER A 215 -30.24 -5.91 9.93
C SER A 215 -30.71 -4.78 9.01
N VAL A 216 -29.99 -3.67 8.95
CA VAL A 216 -30.34 -2.55 8.06
C VAL A 216 -29.99 -2.89 6.62
N ASN A 217 -30.61 -2.18 5.66
CA ASN A 217 -30.23 -2.32 4.26
C ASN A 217 -28.79 -1.85 4.05
N ALA A 218 -28.02 -2.55 3.22
CA ALA A 218 -26.62 -2.24 2.95
C ALA A 218 -26.38 -0.77 2.54
N SER A 219 -27.28 -0.19 1.74
CA SER A 219 -27.18 1.21 1.32
C SER A 219 -27.29 2.20 2.49
N GLN A 220 -27.89 1.81 3.62
CA GLN A 220 -27.96 2.64 4.83
C GLN A 220 -26.64 2.63 5.63
N LEU A 221 -25.75 1.68 5.35
CA LEU A 221 -24.41 1.66 5.92
C LEU A 221 -23.45 2.60 5.16
N GLN A 222 -23.79 3.02 3.95
CA GLN A 222 -23.00 3.98 3.18
C GLN A 222 -23.08 5.39 3.79
N THR A 223 -21.96 6.10 3.84
CA THR A 223 -21.82 7.41 4.49
C THR A 223 -20.75 8.26 3.80
N GLU A 224 -20.97 9.58 3.80
CA GLU A 224 -20.00 10.56 3.28
C GLU A 224 -19.03 11.06 4.34
N GLU A 225 -19.40 10.97 5.61
CA GLU A 225 -18.69 11.60 6.72
C GLU A 225 -17.78 10.62 7.47
N CYS A 226 -18.22 9.38 7.69
CA CYS A 226 -17.41 8.42 8.42
C CYS A 226 -16.30 7.84 7.54
N GLN A 227 -15.12 7.62 8.13
CA GLN A 227 -13.92 7.16 7.42
C GLN A 227 -13.49 5.78 7.92
N PHE A 228 -13.15 4.86 7.00
CA PHE A 228 -12.86 3.47 7.32
C PHE A 228 -11.57 2.97 6.68
N ASN A 229 -10.53 2.74 7.48
CA ASN A 229 -9.25 2.21 7.03
C ASN A 229 -8.95 0.92 7.78
N PRO A 230 -7.95 0.12 7.36
CA PRO A 230 -7.35 -0.87 8.24
C PRO A 230 -7.02 -0.29 9.63
N ASN A 231 -7.17 -1.08 10.68
CA ASN A 231 -6.99 -0.65 12.06
C ASN A 231 -6.04 -1.58 12.81
N LEU A 232 -5.52 -1.12 13.94
CA LEU A 232 -4.72 -1.96 14.84
C LEU A 232 -5.64 -2.98 15.51
N ASP A 233 -5.48 -4.26 15.18
CA ASP A 233 -6.31 -5.34 15.73
C ASP A 233 -5.56 -6.26 16.71
N GLY A 234 -4.25 -6.07 16.86
CA GLY A 234 -3.42 -6.92 17.72
C GLY A 234 -3.16 -8.33 17.14
N ASP A 235 -3.60 -8.58 15.91
CA ASP A 235 -3.45 -9.83 15.18
C ASP A 235 -2.75 -9.57 13.85
N LEU A 236 -3.51 -9.36 12.76
CA LEU A 236 -2.95 -9.15 11.43
C LEU A 236 -2.22 -7.81 11.29
N VAL A 237 -2.72 -6.76 11.95
CA VAL A 237 -2.09 -5.44 12.02
C VAL A 237 -1.80 -5.12 13.49
N PRO A 238 -0.71 -5.66 14.04
CA PRO A 238 -0.45 -5.58 15.48
C PRO A 238 0.14 -4.24 15.93
N ALA A 239 0.74 -3.47 15.02
CA ALA A 239 1.32 -2.15 15.28
C ALA A 239 1.48 -1.35 13.98
N SER A 240 1.89 -0.08 14.10
CA SER A 240 2.28 0.80 12.98
C SER A 240 3.13 0.08 11.93
N MET A 241 2.75 0.19 10.66
CA MET A 241 3.51 -0.35 9.54
C MET A 241 4.89 0.30 9.49
N LEU A 242 4.96 1.63 9.59
CA LEU A 242 6.24 2.36 9.60
C LEU A 242 7.19 1.81 10.67
N THR A 243 6.72 1.71 11.91
CA THR A 243 7.50 1.21 13.05
C THR A 243 7.98 -0.23 12.82
N ARG A 244 7.13 -1.08 12.25
CA ARG A 244 7.46 -2.48 12.01
C ARG A 244 8.51 -2.63 10.91
N PHE A 245 8.44 -1.85 9.84
CA PHE A 245 9.52 -1.78 8.83
C PHE A 245 10.82 -1.24 9.44
N ASP A 246 10.75 -0.17 10.24
CA ASP A 246 11.92 0.39 10.93
C ASP A 246 12.58 -0.63 11.86
N GLN A 247 11.83 -1.56 12.44
CA GLN A 247 12.34 -2.64 13.29
C GLN A 247 12.76 -3.91 12.53
N GLY A 248 12.60 -3.96 11.21
CA GLY A 248 12.89 -5.15 10.42
C GLY A 248 11.86 -6.29 10.59
N LEU A 249 10.68 -5.95 11.11
CA LEU A 249 9.55 -6.85 11.40
C LEU A 249 8.54 -6.87 10.24
N TYR A 250 8.97 -7.46 9.13
CA TYR A 250 8.12 -7.72 7.96
C TYR A 250 8.63 -8.95 7.23
N LEU A 251 7.78 -9.53 6.39
CA LEU A 251 8.14 -10.64 5.52
C LEU A 251 9.16 -10.19 4.46
N ARG A 252 10.39 -10.72 4.56
CA ARG A 252 11.52 -10.33 3.71
C ARG A 252 11.49 -11.05 2.36
N VAL A 253 10.82 -10.45 1.39
CA VAL A 253 10.79 -10.91 -0.02
C VAL A 253 11.28 -9.81 -0.96
N PRO A 254 11.86 -10.15 -2.12
CA PRO A 254 12.20 -9.17 -3.15
C PRO A 254 10.97 -8.33 -3.53
N ASN A 255 11.16 -7.06 -3.84
CA ASN A 255 10.04 -6.20 -4.21
C ASN A 255 10.36 -5.08 -5.20
N ILE A 256 9.34 -4.65 -5.93
CA ILE A 256 9.30 -3.35 -6.60
C ILE A 256 8.44 -2.43 -5.75
N ALA A 257 8.89 -1.19 -5.53
CA ALA A 257 8.04 -0.15 -4.97
C ALA A 257 8.42 1.21 -5.55
N GLY A 258 7.45 1.98 -6.02
CA GLY A 258 7.71 3.28 -6.66
C GLY A 258 6.45 4.12 -6.75
N SER A 259 6.56 5.23 -7.46
CA SER A 259 5.49 6.23 -7.53
C SER A 259 5.51 6.96 -8.86
N CYS A 260 4.39 7.58 -9.20
CA CYS A 260 4.33 8.56 -10.28
C CYS A 260 4.99 9.88 -9.85
N SER A 261 5.25 10.78 -10.80
CA SER A 261 5.94 12.05 -10.48
C SER A 261 5.02 13.07 -9.80
N ASP A 262 3.73 13.04 -10.13
CA ASP A 262 2.74 14.05 -9.75
C ASP A 262 1.60 13.44 -8.91
N GLU A 263 1.97 12.61 -7.94
CA GLU A 263 1.07 11.84 -7.07
C GLU A 263 -0.07 12.66 -6.42
N GLY A 264 0.19 13.91 -6.05
CA GLY A 264 -0.78 14.73 -5.33
C GLY A 264 -1.83 15.43 -6.20
N THR A 265 -1.67 15.51 -7.52
CA THR A 265 -2.46 16.44 -8.36
C THR A 265 -3.96 16.15 -8.37
N LYS A 266 -4.37 14.88 -8.21
CA LYS A 266 -5.79 14.49 -8.09
C LYS A 266 -6.26 14.25 -6.66
N ASN A 267 -5.39 14.51 -5.67
CA ASN A 267 -5.58 14.11 -4.27
C ASN A 267 -5.59 15.29 -3.29
N VAL A 268 -5.69 16.52 -3.80
CA VAL A 268 -5.82 17.74 -2.99
C VAL A 268 -6.95 18.63 -3.53
N PRO A 269 -7.56 19.50 -2.70
CA PRO A 269 -8.64 20.38 -3.15
C PRO A 269 -8.19 21.30 -4.30
N LYS A 270 -8.84 21.17 -5.47
CA LYS A 270 -8.45 21.90 -6.69
C LYS A 270 -8.55 23.42 -6.56
N ASP A 271 -9.43 23.89 -5.69
CA ASP A 271 -9.71 25.29 -5.39
C ASP A 271 -8.78 25.91 -4.33
N THR A 272 -7.80 25.16 -3.78
CA THR A 272 -6.84 25.68 -2.79
C THR A 272 -6.13 26.94 -3.29
N ASN A 273 -6.41 28.08 -2.65
CA ASN A 273 -6.01 29.40 -3.12
C ASN A 273 -5.20 30.18 -2.09
N THR A 274 -5.32 29.85 -0.80
CA THR A 274 -4.71 30.57 0.32
C THR A 274 -3.82 29.68 1.18
N THR A 275 -2.82 30.27 1.83
CA THR A 275 -1.95 29.55 2.77
C THR A 275 -2.75 28.94 3.92
N ALA A 276 -3.84 29.59 4.36
CA ALA A 276 -4.71 29.08 5.42
C ALA A 276 -5.42 27.77 5.03
N GLU A 277 -5.89 27.66 3.79
CA GLU A 277 -6.48 26.42 3.25
C GLU A 277 -5.44 25.30 3.18
N ALA A 278 -4.23 25.61 2.69
CA ALA A 278 -3.12 24.66 2.65
C ALA A 278 -2.68 24.20 4.05
N PHE A 279 -2.61 25.11 5.02
CA PHE A 279 -2.30 24.78 6.42
C PHE A 279 -3.36 23.91 7.06
N LYS A 280 -4.64 24.21 6.82
CA LYS A 280 -5.74 23.35 7.24
C LYS A 280 -5.57 21.95 6.65
N PHE A 281 -5.26 21.85 5.36
CA PHE A 281 -5.01 20.56 4.72
C PHE A 281 -3.87 19.80 5.41
N PHE A 282 -2.69 20.42 5.62
CA PHE A 282 -1.57 19.77 6.31
C PHE A 282 -1.93 19.31 7.73
N GLN A 283 -2.65 20.14 8.48
CA GLN A 283 -3.11 19.78 9.81
C GLN A 283 -4.08 18.58 9.78
N ASP A 284 -5.05 18.60 8.87
CA ASP A 284 -6.01 17.50 8.71
C ASP A 284 -5.30 16.17 8.37
N GLN A 285 -4.19 16.21 7.60
CA GLN A 285 -3.40 15.01 7.29
C GLN A 285 -2.68 14.43 8.51
N ALA A 286 -2.28 15.26 9.48
CA ALA A 286 -1.52 14.86 10.66
C ALA A 286 -2.33 15.00 11.96
N SER A 287 -3.66 14.87 11.89
CA SER A 287 -4.55 14.93 13.07
C SER A 287 -4.47 16.22 13.89
N GLY A 288 -4.07 17.34 13.27
CA GLY A 288 -4.04 18.66 13.89
C GLY A 288 -2.84 18.92 14.83
N VAL A 289 -1.80 18.09 14.78
CA VAL A 289 -0.68 18.14 15.74
C VAL A 289 0.56 18.86 15.23
N LEU A 290 0.56 19.43 14.01
CA LEU A 290 1.74 20.13 13.50
C LEU A 290 1.93 21.46 14.25
N SER A 291 3.17 21.76 14.63
CA SER A 291 3.53 23.06 15.21
C SER A 291 3.42 24.20 14.19
N ASN A 292 3.34 25.44 14.66
CA ASN A 292 3.43 26.61 13.78
C ASN A 292 4.78 26.66 13.04
N ALA A 293 5.88 26.29 13.71
CA ALA A 293 7.20 26.22 13.08
C ALA A 293 7.25 25.18 11.95
N SER A 294 6.53 24.07 12.10
CA SER A 294 6.37 23.03 11.07
C SER A 294 5.56 23.54 9.88
N LEU A 295 4.46 24.26 10.13
CA LEU A 295 3.67 24.89 9.07
C LEU A 295 4.47 25.96 8.31
N ASP A 296 5.25 26.78 9.01
CA ASP A 296 6.16 27.77 8.39
C ASP A 296 7.21 27.07 7.50
N LEU A 297 7.73 25.92 7.95
CA LEU A 297 8.67 25.14 7.18
C LEU A 297 8.03 24.51 5.93
N LEU A 298 6.82 23.97 6.04
CA LEU A 298 6.05 23.47 4.89
C LEU A 298 5.73 24.60 3.89
N GLN A 299 5.39 25.79 4.39
CA GLN A 299 5.18 26.96 3.54
C GLN A 299 6.44 27.29 2.74
N LYS A 300 7.58 27.45 3.42
CA LYS A 300 8.86 27.78 2.79
C LYS A 300 9.31 26.71 1.77
N THR A 301 9.09 25.43 2.09
CA THR A 301 9.55 24.31 1.26
C THR A 301 8.67 24.08 0.04
N TYR A 302 7.36 24.33 0.15
CA TYR A 302 6.40 24.01 -0.92
C TYR A 302 5.62 25.22 -1.42
N LEU A 303 4.94 25.95 -0.54
CA LEU A 303 3.96 26.97 -0.92
C LEU A 303 4.59 28.24 -1.49
N ASP A 304 5.76 28.64 -0.98
CA ASP A 304 6.50 29.81 -1.44
C ASP A 304 7.31 29.53 -2.73
N LYS A 305 7.39 28.26 -3.17
CA LYS A 305 8.11 27.91 -4.39
C LYS A 305 7.43 28.53 -5.60
N THR A 306 8.22 29.26 -6.38
CA THR A 306 7.84 29.66 -7.73
C THR A 306 7.88 28.41 -8.62
N MET A 307 6.70 27.93 -8.99
CA MET A 307 6.60 26.86 -9.99
C MET A 307 7.14 27.42 -11.31
N PRO A 308 8.17 26.81 -11.94
CA PRO A 308 8.75 27.33 -13.17
C PRO A 308 7.70 27.32 -14.28
N LEU A 309 7.10 28.49 -14.52
CA LEU A 309 6.19 28.81 -15.61
C LEU A 309 6.87 28.85 -16.98
N LYS A 310 8.10 28.31 -17.14
CA LYS A 310 8.94 28.68 -18.29
C LYS A 310 8.56 28.00 -19.61
N ASP A 311 7.82 26.89 -19.60
CA ASP A 311 7.35 26.26 -20.85
C ASP A 311 5.88 25.78 -20.80
N VAL A 312 5.12 26.15 -19.75
CA VAL A 312 3.70 25.79 -19.61
C VAL A 312 2.88 27.06 -19.35
N PRO A 313 1.78 27.32 -20.10
CA PRO A 313 1.00 28.56 -19.97
C PRO A 313 0.56 28.85 -18.53
N PRO A 314 0.26 30.12 -18.17
CA PRO A 314 0.08 30.61 -16.79
C PRO A 314 -0.99 29.91 -15.93
N ASN A 315 -1.70 28.93 -16.45
CA ASN A 315 -2.67 28.09 -15.78
C ASN A 315 -2.49 26.66 -16.28
N ARG A 316 -1.71 25.85 -15.56
CA ARG A 316 -1.53 24.43 -15.91
C ARG A 316 -2.84 23.65 -15.87
N ALA A 317 -3.96 24.19 -15.38
CA ALA A 317 -5.29 23.70 -15.73
C ALA A 317 -5.95 24.68 -16.71
N VAL A 318 -5.84 24.43 -18.03
CA VAL A 318 -6.67 25.13 -19.03
C VAL A 318 -8.03 24.44 -19.15
N ASP A 319 -8.60 24.01 -18.03
CA ASP A 319 -10.05 23.81 -18.00
C ASP A 319 -10.68 25.15 -17.66
N ALA A 320 -11.05 25.90 -18.70
CA ALA A 320 -11.74 27.19 -18.56
C ALA A 320 -13.04 27.09 -17.73
N LYS A 321 -13.57 25.87 -17.51
CA LYS A 321 -14.78 25.63 -16.70
C LYS A 321 -14.48 25.39 -15.22
N ALA A 322 -13.23 25.09 -14.84
CA ALA A 322 -12.84 24.81 -13.46
C ALA A 322 -11.36 25.19 -13.21
N PRO A 323 -11.05 26.50 -13.07
CA PRO A 323 -9.69 26.96 -12.80
C PRO A 323 -9.19 26.43 -11.45
N ALA A 324 -7.90 26.09 -11.37
CA ALA A 324 -7.28 25.70 -10.11
C ALA A 324 -6.94 26.93 -9.25
N GLY A 325 -6.99 26.77 -7.93
CA GLY A 325 -6.53 27.78 -6.98
C GLY A 325 -5.01 27.96 -7.06
N LYS A 326 -4.52 29.13 -6.64
CA LYS A 326 -3.11 29.54 -6.80
C LYS A 326 -2.09 28.63 -6.12
N LEU A 327 -2.48 27.90 -5.07
CA LEU A 327 -1.60 27.04 -4.29
C LEU A 327 -1.87 25.55 -4.50
N TRP A 328 -2.82 25.19 -5.37
CA TRP A 328 -3.19 23.79 -5.63
C TRP A 328 -1.98 22.94 -6.05
N GLN A 329 -1.11 23.45 -6.91
CA GLN A 329 0.06 22.70 -7.39
C GLN A 329 1.11 22.51 -6.30
N GLN A 330 1.40 23.56 -5.54
CA GLN A 330 2.34 23.51 -4.44
C GLN A 330 1.86 22.52 -3.37
N LEU A 331 0.55 22.54 -3.07
CA LEU A 331 -0.07 21.56 -2.18
C LEU A 331 0.00 20.14 -2.75
N SER A 332 -0.19 19.98 -4.06
CA SER A 332 -0.06 18.69 -4.76
C SER A 332 1.37 18.13 -4.67
N LEU A 333 2.39 18.98 -4.80
CA LEU A 333 3.79 18.57 -4.62
C LEU A 333 4.04 18.06 -3.20
N ALA A 334 3.57 18.80 -2.20
CA ALA A 334 3.70 18.40 -0.80
C ALA A 334 2.98 17.07 -0.53
N GLN A 335 1.73 16.94 -0.97
CA GLN A 335 0.93 15.71 -0.86
C GLN A 335 1.64 14.53 -1.50
N GLY A 336 2.19 14.69 -2.71
CA GLY A 336 2.92 13.60 -3.37
C GLY A 336 4.15 13.14 -2.59
N ASP A 337 4.89 14.06 -1.98
CA ASP A 337 6.03 13.72 -1.14
C ASP A 337 5.61 12.94 0.12
N PHE A 338 4.71 13.48 0.96
CA PHE A 338 4.38 12.81 2.24
C PHE A 338 3.38 11.64 2.12
N ARG A 339 2.62 11.53 1.01
CA ARG A 339 1.72 10.39 0.78
C ARG A 339 2.30 9.28 -0.09
N ALA A 340 3.37 9.51 -0.85
CA ALA A 340 3.91 8.50 -1.75
C ALA A 340 5.43 8.42 -1.75
N HIS A 341 6.12 9.48 -2.22
CA HIS A 341 7.57 9.42 -2.46
C HIS A 341 8.36 9.07 -1.19
N CYS A 342 8.09 9.78 -0.09
CA CYS A 342 8.85 9.64 1.16
C CYS A 342 8.46 8.38 1.94
N VAL A 343 7.20 7.97 1.89
CA VAL A 343 6.76 6.72 2.53
C VAL A 343 7.40 5.52 1.84
N THR A 344 7.35 5.50 0.50
CA THR A 344 7.94 4.43 -0.33
C THR A 344 9.42 4.29 -0.03
N ALA A 345 10.16 5.39 -0.08
CA ALA A 345 11.60 5.36 0.11
C ALA A 345 12.01 5.10 1.58
N ARG A 346 11.21 5.50 2.58
CA ARG A 346 11.40 5.08 3.99
C ARG A 346 11.33 3.56 4.14
N LEU A 347 10.28 2.93 3.59
CA LEU A 347 10.14 1.47 3.61
C LEU A 347 11.31 0.80 2.87
N GLN A 348 11.69 1.31 1.70
CA GLN A 348 12.81 0.75 0.93
C GLN A 348 14.17 0.98 1.59
N ASN A 349 14.36 2.05 2.37
CA ASN A 349 15.56 2.23 3.21
C ASN A 349 15.65 1.13 4.27
N ALA A 350 14.54 0.81 4.94
CA ALA A 350 14.50 -0.30 5.90
C ALA A 350 14.78 -1.65 5.21
N MET A 351 14.19 -1.89 4.03
CA MET A 351 14.44 -3.09 3.23
C MET A 351 15.91 -3.22 2.81
N ALA A 352 16.49 -2.16 2.28
CA ALA A 352 17.89 -2.13 1.87
C ALA A 352 18.84 -2.35 3.07
N ARG A 353 18.57 -1.71 4.21
CA ARG A 353 19.30 -1.92 5.47
C ARG A 353 19.28 -3.39 5.88
N ASP A 354 18.15 -4.06 5.72
CA ASP A 354 17.96 -5.46 6.12
C ASP A 354 18.43 -6.46 5.05
N GLY A 355 19.04 -5.99 3.96
CA GLY A 355 19.57 -6.83 2.88
C GLY A 355 18.51 -7.36 1.91
N VAL A 356 17.30 -6.80 1.91
CA VAL A 356 16.23 -7.19 0.99
C VAL A 356 16.42 -6.49 -0.36
N LYS A 357 16.38 -7.25 -1.45
CA LYS A 357 16.45 -6.69 -2.81
C LYS A 357 15.16 -5.94 -3.12
N THR A 358 15.24 -4.63 -3.20
CA THR A 358 14.11 -3.76 -3.54
C THR A 358 14.46 -2.84 -4.70
N PHE A 359 13.50 -2.55 -5.58
CA PHE A 359 13.71 -1.77 -6.80
C PHE A 359 12.76 -0.56 -6.80
N ASN A 360 13.33 0.66 -6.87
CA ASN A 360 12.54 1.89 -6.91
C ASN A 360 12.33 2.40 -8.35
N TYR A 361 11.15 2.96 -8.62
CA TYR A 361 10.88 3.70 -9.87
C TYR A 361 10.24 5.07 -9.62
N ARG A 362 10.45 5.98 -10.58
CA ARG A 362 9.62 7.16 -10.80
C ARG A 362 8.96 7.08 -12.17
N PHE A 363 7.64 7.04 -12.21
CA PHE A 363 6.88 7.10 -13.46
C PHE A 363 6.67 8.55 -13.88
N ALA A 364 7.24 8.92 -15.02
CA ALA A 364 7.34 10.29 -15.51
C ALA A 364 7.15 10.47 -17.05
N PRO A 365 6.30 9.69 -17.76
CA PRO A 365 5.98 10.05 -19.14
C PRO A 365 5.28 11.41 -19.20
N VAL A 366 5.64 12.23 -20.19
CA VAL A 366 5.02 13.53 -20.43
C VAL A 366 3.86 13.34 -21.40
N ASP A 367 2.63 13.61 -20.96
CA ASP A 367 1.43 13.57 -21.79
C ASP A 367 0.87 14.99 -21.96
N ASP A 368 0.81 15.49 -23.19
CA ASP A 368 0.41 16.88 -23.48
C ASP A 368 -0.97 17.25 -22.92
N GLU A 369 -1.94 16.32 -22.92
CA GLU A 369 -3.28 16.58 -22.39
C GLU A 369 -3.25 16.67 -20.87
N GLN A 370 -2.56 15.75 -20.20
CA GLN A 370 -2.41 15.78 -18.73
C GLN A 370 -1.55 16.95 -18.26
N GLU A 371 -0.53 17.34 -19.02
CA GLU A 371 0.26 18.55 -18.77
C GLU A 371 -0.58 19.81 -18.89
N ARG A 372 -1.41 19.92 -19.93
CA ARG A 372 -2.34 21.05 -20.13
C ARG A 372 -3.45 21.12 -19.08
N LEU A 373 -3.81 19.99 -18.48
CA LEU A 373 -4.76 19.90 -17.36
C LEU A 373 -4.09 20.05 -15.98
N GLY A 374 -2.77 19.92 -15.93
CA GLY A 374 -1.95 20.19 -14.75
C GLY A 374 -1.79 18.98 -13.85
N PHE A 375 -2.21 17.81 -14.34
CA PHE A 375 -2.14 16.55 -13.62
C PHE A 375 -0.78 15.87 -13.78
N GLY A 376 -0.05 16.14 -14.87
CA GLY A 376 1.23 15.50 -15.15
C GLY A 376 1.13 13.97 -15.16
N ALA A 377 2.15 13.31 -14.63
CA ALA A 377 2.10 11.87 -14.33
C ALA A 377 1.41 11.68 -12.97
N TYR A 378 0.08 11.70 -12.97
CA TYR A 378 -0.74 11.62 -11.75
C TYR A 378 -0.75 10.23 -11.11
N HIS A 379 -1.21 10.14 -9.86
CA HIS A 379 -1.32 8.91 -9.07
C HIS A 379 -1.86 7.71 -9.87
N THR A 380 -1.13 6.60 -9.85
CA THR A 380 -1.47 5.31 -10.49
C THR A 380 -1.62 5.33 -12.02
N VAL A 381 -1.18 6.39 -12.71
CA VAL A 381 -1.30 6.48 -14.18
C VAL A 381 -0.49 5.40 -14.91
N GLU A 382 0.54 4.84 -14.27
CA GLU A 382 1.36 3.74 -14.77
C GLU A 382 0.59 2.45 -14.98
N LEU A 383 -0.55 2.25 -14.31
CA LEU A 383 -1.37 1.07 -14.51
C LEU A 383 -1.86 0.92 -15.96
N ASN A 384 -2.02 2.04 -16.67
CA ASN A 384 -2.32 2.07 -18.10
C ASN A 384 -1.17 1.53 -18.96
N ALA A 385 0.07 1.58 -18.46
CA ALA A 385 1.23 0.96 -19.07
C ALA A 385 1.42 -0.48 -18.58
N VAL A 386 1.15 -0.80 -17.31
CA VAL A 386 1.28 -2.16 -16.74
C VAL A 386 0.26 -3.14 -17.34
N PHE A 387 -1.01 -2.77 -17.40
CA PHE A 387 -2.06 -3.61 -17.98
C PHE A 387 -2.24 -3.39 -19.48
N GLY A 388 -1.69 -2.31 -20.01
CA GLY A 388 -1.95 -1.83 -21.36
C GLY A 388 -3.21 -0.95 -21.43
N PRO A 389 -3.21 0.08 -22.30
CA PRO A 389 -4.23 1.14 -22.27
C PRO A 389 -5.62 0.66 -22.71
N ASN A 390 -5.75 -0.50 -23.34
CA ASN A 390 -7.07 -1.03 -23.71
C ASN A 390 -7.75 -1.82 -22.60
N ASN A 391 -7.05 -2.03 -21.48
CA ASN A 391 -7.46 -2.98 -20.44
C ASN A 391 -7.89 -2.30 -19.13
N THR A 392 -7.62 -1.02 -18.98
CA THR A 392 -8.06 -0.17 -17.87
C THR A 392 -9.38 0.55 -18.23
N ASP A 393 -10.10 1.07 -17.26
CA ASP A 393 -11.41 1.74 -17.45
C ASP A 393 -11.40 3.25 -17.21
N GLY A 394 -10.31 3.77 -16.65
CA GLY A 394 -10.17 5.18 -16.25
C GLY A 394 -9.71 6.12 -17.36
N ASP A 395 -10.22 5.98 -18.59
CA ASP A 395 -9.84 6.82 -19.73
C ASP A 395 -8.31 7.02 -19.85
N PRO A 396 -7.56 5.98 -20.27
CA PRO A 396 -6.10 6.04 -20.35
C PRO A 396 -5.64 7.27 -21.15
N PRO A 397 -4.51 7.91 -20.77
CA PRO A 397 -3.93 8.97 -21.57
C PRO A 397 -3.77 8.53 -23.03
N LYS A 398 -4.31 9.31 -23.97
CA LYS A 398 -4.34 8.93 -25.39
C LYS A 398 -2.94 8.69 -25.96
N SER A 399 -1.93 9.35 -25.41
CA SER A 399 -0.54 9.16 -25.80
C SER A 399 -0.02 7.73 -25.56
N TYR A 400 -0.68 6.90 -24.74
CA TYR A 400 -0.21 5.54 -24.41
C TYR A 400 -0.68 4.52 -25.45
N ARG A 401 -1.66 4.88 -26.29
CA ARG A 401 -2.19 4.00 -27.35
C ARG A 401 -1.18 3.84 -28.47
N THR A 402 -1.33 2.82 -29.33
CA THR A 402 -0.35 2.35 -30.33
C THR A 402 0.30 3.42 -31.22
N SER A 403 -0.37 4.56 -31.48
CA SER A 403 0.16 5.67 -32.28
C SER A 403 0.44 6.95 -31.50
N GLY A 404 0.34 6.89 -30.17
CA GLY A 404 0.54 8.03 -29.28
C GLY A 404 2.01 8.24 -28.93
N ALA A 405 2.34 9.45 -28.47
CA ALA A 405 3.72 9.84 -28.15
C ALA A 405 4.38 8.95 -27.08
N ASN A 406 3.61 8.38 -26.17
CA ASN A 406 4.06 7.50 -25.09
C ASN A 406 3.79 6.01 -25.36
N ALA A 407 3.42 5.61 -26.58
CA ALA A 407 3.06 4.22 -26.89
C ALA A 407 4.13 3.19 -26.48
N ILE A 408 5.41 3.56 -26.64
CA ILE A 408 6.55 2.68 -26.34
C ILE A 408 6.74 2.42 -24.84
N ILE A 409 6.23 3.29 -23.96
CA ILE A 409 6.37 3.09 -22.51
C ILE A 409 5.59 1.85 -22.04
N VAL A 410 4.50 1.50 -22.74
CA VAL A 410 3.63 0.38 -22.39
C VAL A 410 4.40 -0.96 -22.41
N PRO A 411 4.96 -1.42 -23.54
CA PRO A 411 5.73 -2.67 -23.56
C PRO A 411 6.99 -2.63 -22.69
N GLN A 412 7.62 -1.45 -22.51
CA GLN A 412 8.79 -1.29 -21.62
C GLN A 412 8.42 -1.54 -20.15
N THR A 413 7.32 -0.94 -19.68
CA THR A 413 6.78 -1.16 -18.33
C THR A 413 6.31 -2.60 -18.15
N MET A 414 5.51 -3.15 -19.09
CA MET A 414 5.06 -4.54 -19.03
C MET A 414 6.22 -5.54 -18.92
N ALA A 415 7.32 -5.31 -19.64
CA ALA A 415 8.50 -6.17 -19.61
C ALA A 415 9.16 -6.24 -18.23
N TYR A 416 9.32 -5.11 -17.54
CA TYR A 416 9.89 -5.09 -16.19
C TYR A 416 8.96 -5.80 -15.17
N TRP A 417 7.65 -5.53 -15.22
CA TRP A 417 6.69 -6.18 -14.33
C TRP A 417 6.65 -7.70 -14.57
N ALA A 418 6.54 -8.13 -15.82
CA ALA A 418 6.56 -9.54 -16.18
C ALA A 418 7.87 -10.22 -15.78
N SER A 419 9.02 -9.57 -16.02
CA SER A 419 10.33 -10.08 -15.60
C SER A 419 10.36 -10.31 -14.09
N PHE A 420 9.87 -9.35 -13.31
CA PHE A 420 9.85 -9.45 -11.86
C PHE A 420 8.93 -10.56 -11.36
N VAL A 421 7.71 -10.67 -11.91
CA VAL A 421 6.79 -11.77 -11.56
C VAL A 421 7.42 -13.14 -11.85
N ARG A 422 8.18 -13.24 -12.95
CA ARG A 422 8.81 -14.51 -13.34
C ARG A 422 10.06 -14.85 -12.55
N THR A 423 10.89 -13.86 -12.25
CA THR A 423 12.27 -14.07 -11.80
C THR A 423 12.62 -13.44 -10.46
N LEU A 424 11.71 -12.67 -9.87
CA LEU A 424 11.94 -11.80 -8.70
C LEU A 424 13.02 -10.72 -8.95
N ASP A 425 13.29 -10.44 -10.23
CA ASP A 425 14.19 -9.40 -10.72
C ASP A 425 13.57 -8.75 -11.98
N PRO A 426 13.47 -7.41 -12.05
CA PRO A 426 12.88 -6.75 -13.20
C PRO A 426 13.79 -6.80 -14.45
N SER A 427 15.10 -7.02 -14.31
CA SER A 427 16.06 -6.83 -15.41
C SER A 427 16.22 -7.99 -16.41
N PRO A 428 16.11 -9.29 -16.05
CA PRO A 428 16.40 -10.40 -16.96
C PRO A 428 15.57 -10.43 -18.25
N MET A 429 14.33 -9.94 -18.21
CA MET A 429 13.43 -9.94 -19.37
C MET A 429 12.92 -8.55 -19.75
N ARG A 430 13.64 -7.51 -19.36
CA ARG A 430 13.34 -6.13 -19.77
C ARG A 430 13.39 -5.97 -21.31
N ALA A 431 12.82 -4.89 -21.81
CA ALA A 431 12.95 -4.52 -23.20
C ALA A 431 14.42 -4.20 -23.57
N ALA A 432 14.85 -4.51 -24.79
CA ALA A 432 16.26 -4.40 -25.19
C ALA A 432 16.78 -2.95 -25.19
N ASP A 433 15.89 -1.98 -25.34
CA ASP A 433 16.15 -0.55 -25.36
C ASP A 433 16.08 0.11 -23.97
N THR A 434 15.92 -0.68 -22.90
CA THR A 434 15.87 -0.18 -21.52
C THR A 434 17.06 -0.68 -20.68
N PRO A 435 17.53 0.09 -19.69
CA PRO A 435 18.72 -0.25 -18.93
C PRO A 435 18.46 -1.39 -17.93
N GLU A 436 19.53 -1.97 -17.41
CA GLU A 436 19.41 -2.76 -16.19
C GLU A 436 18.83 -1.90 -15.06
N TRP A 437 17.79 -2.40 -14.39
CA TRP A 437 17.19 -1.73 -13.25
C TRP A 437 17.92 -2.19 -11.98
N LYS A 438 18.78 -1.32 -11.46
CA LYS A 438 19.57 -1.60 -10.26
C LYS A 438 18.72 -1.50 -8.99
N PRO A 439 18.99 -2.31 -7.96
CA PRO A 439 18.31 -2.22 -6.67
C PRO A 439 18.50 -0.85 -6.01
N TRP A 440 17.51 -0.44 -5.22
CA TRP A 440 17.62 0.67 -4.30
C TRP A 440 18.61 0.33 -3.17
N THR A 441 19.60 1.20 -2.97
CA THR A 441 20.73 1.00 -2.05
C THR A 441 20.64 1.89 -0.81
N GLY A 442 19.42 2.24 -0.39
CA GLY A 442 19.18 3.04 0.81
C GLY A 442 19.55 4.52 0.64
N THR A 443 19.78 5.20 1.76
CA THR A 443 19.96 6.66 1.85
C THR A 443 21.17 7.18 1.08
N GLN A 444 22.20 6.36 0.85
CA GLN A 444 23.43 6.78 0.17
C GLN A 444 23.26 6.78 -1.36
N GLY A 445 22.83 5.66 -1.93
CA GLY A 445 22.72 5.53 -3.38
C GLY A 445 21.42 6.09 -3.94
N ARG A 446 20.26 5.73 -3.36
CA ARG A 446 18.92 6.21 -3.76
C ARG A 446 18.63 6.12 -5.26
N GLU A 447 19.20 5.10 -5.91
CA GLU A 447 19.03 4.88 -7.34
C GLU A 447 17.63 4.32 -7.63
N ARG A 448 16.98 4.85 -8.67
CA ARG A 448 15.66 4.44 -9.15
C ARG A 448 15.59 4.45 -10.66
N LEU A 449 14.70 3.65 -11.23
CA LEU A 449 14.42 3.68 -12.66
C LEU A 449 13.40 4.79 -12.97
N ARG A 450 13.76 5.74 -13.83
CA ARG A 450 12.82 6.71 -14.38
C ARG A 450 12.18 6.14 -15.63
N PHE A 451 10.85 6.04 -15.63
CA PHE A 451 10.08 5.81 -16.85
C PHE A 451 9.74 7.15 -17.48
N LYS A 452 10.53 7.55 -18.48
CA LYS A 452 10.24 8.70 -19.34
C LYS A 452 10.36 8.25 -20.78
N THR A 453 9.37 8.55 -21.60
CA THR A 453 9.39 8.11 -23.01
C THR A 453 10.60 8.68 -23.75
N GLY A 454 11.30 7.80 -24.47
CA GLY A 454 12.56 8.12 -25.16
C GLY A 454 13.78 8.22 -24.25
N ASP A 455 13.64 8.04 -22.93
CA ASP A 455 14.71 8.19 -21.94
C ASP A 455 14.37 7.42 -20.64
N VAL A 456 14.07 6.13 -20.79
CA VAL A 456 13.95 5.21 -19.65
C VAL A 456 15.37 4.96 -19.13
N ASN A 457 15.68 5.48 -17.95
CA ASN A 457 17.04 5.46 -17.45
C ASN A 457 17.11 5.37 -15.92
N MET A 458 18.21 4.84 -15.39
CA MET A 458 18.51 4.95 -13.97
C MET A 458 18.79 6.42 -13.62
N GLU A 459 18.22 6.88 -12.52
CA GLU A 459 18.50 8.19 -11.92
C GLU A 459 18.70 8.03 -10.43
N ARG A 460 19.25 9.07 -9.79
CA ARG A 460 19.31 9.18 -8.35
C ARG A 460 18.18 10.06 -7.87
N MET A 461 17.50 9.69 -6.79
CA MET A 461 16.58 10.61 -6.12
C MET A 461 17.34 11.87 -5.70
N GLU A 462 16.88 13.00 -6.23
CA GLU A 462 17.49 14.32 -6.06
C GLU A 462 17.68 14.67 -4.58
N ASP A 463 18.75 15.41 -4.28
CA ASP A 463 19.08 15.80 -2.91
C ASP A 463 17.96 16.65 -2.28
N ASP A 464 17.29 17.51 -3.06
CA ASP A 464 16.13 18.28 -2.60
C ASP A 464 14.95 17.39 -2.21
N GLN A 465 14.65 16.36 -3.00
CA GLN A 465 13.57 15.42 -2.68
C GLN A 465 13.93 14.57 -1.45
N ARG A 466 15.19 14.15 -1.30
CA ARG A 466 15.66 13.51 -0.06
C ARG A 466 15.48 14.44 1.14
N ASN A 467 15.93 15.70 1.03
CA ASN A 467 15.83 16.68 2.11
C ASN A 467 14.37 16.97 2.50
N ASN A 468 13.45 16.98 1.55
CA ASN A 468 12.02 17.02 1.81
C ASN A 468 11.56 15.81 2.63
N CYS A 469 12.00 14.60 2.25
CA CYS A 469 11.65 13.40 2.99
C CYS A 469 12.24 13.35 4.41
N GLU A 470 13.44 13.87 4.61
CA GLU A 470 14.03 14.07 5.95
C GLU A 470 13.19 15.04 6.79
N MET A 471 12.79 16.18 6.20
CA MET A 471 11.92 17.17 6.84
C MET A 471 10.57 16.56 7.25
N LEU A 472 9.95 15.79 6.36
CA LEU A 472 8.63 15.19 6.53
C LEU A 472 8.62 13.94 7.42
N ASP A 473 9.78 13.35 7.73
CA ASP A 473 9.85 12.08 8.47
C ASP A 473 9.08 12.07 9.81
N PRO A 474 9.09 13.15 10.63
CA PRO A 474 8.30 13.22 11.85
C PRO A 474 6.78 13.31 11.61
N MET A 475 6.35 13.76 10.42
CA MET A 475 4.93 13.84 10.04
C MET A 475 4.35 12.45 9.76
N LEU A 476 5.13 11.54 9.18
CA LEU A 476 4.62 10.26 8.67
C LEU A 476 3.95 9.40 9.77
N PRO A 477 4.52 9.24 10.98
CA PRO A 477 3.83 8.53 12.07
C PRO A 477 2.52 9.18 12.50
N ALA A 478 2.40 10.52 12.42
CA ALA A 478 1.18 11.25 12.75
C ALA A 478 0.10 11.15 11.66
N ILE A 479 0.49 10.87 10.41
CA ILE A 479 -0.43 10.51 9.33
C ILE A 479 -0.97 9.09 9.52
N GLU A 480 -0.06 8.17 9.86
CA GLU A 480 -0.41 6.75 10.01
C GLU A 480 -1.26 6.50 11.27
N MET A 481 -0.96 7.14 12.39
CA MET A 481 -1.71 6.94 13.63
C MET A 481 -2.21 8.27 14.19
N PRO A 482 -3.52 8.40 14.49
CA PRO A 482 -4.04 9.60 15.13
C PRO A 482 -3.37 9.83 16.47
N GLN A 483 -2.85 11.03 16.66
CA GLN A 483 -2.14 11.43 17.87
C GLN A 483 -3.09 12.07 18.88
N PRO A 484 -2.83 11.97 20.20
CA PRO A 484 -3.50 12.79 21.20
C PRO A 484 -3.33 14.28 20.91
N LYS A 485 -4.32 15.10 21.28
CA LYS A 485 -4.34 16.55 20.97
C LYS A 485 -3.21 17.33 21.67
N GLU A 486 -2.64 16.77 22.72
CA GLU A 486 -1.55 17.36 23.50
C GLU A 486 -0.19 17.16 22.82
N VAL A 487 -0.09 16.24 21.84
CA VAL A 487 1.13 16.02 21.08
C VAL A 487 1.30 17.16 20.08
N VAL A 488 2.53 17.66 20.00
CA VAL A 488 2.96 18.61 18.97
C VAL A 488 4.11 17.97 18.19
N VAL A 489 3.95 17.85 16.88
CA VAL A 489 4.95 17.33 15.95
C VAL A 489 5.74 18.49 15.37
N GLU A 490 7.06 18.41 15.56
CA GLU A 490 8.05 19.30 14.96
C GLU A 490 8.71 18.60 13.78
N LEU A 491 8.67 19.22 12.60
CA LEU A 491 9.37 18.75 11.41
C LEU A 491 10.88 19.00 11.51
N ASN A 492 11.65 18.14 10.85
CA ASN A 492 13.11 18.31 10.82
C ASN A 492 13.48 19.48 9.91
N ARG A 493 14.52 20.24 10.29
CA ARG A 493 15.11 21.20 9.36
C ARG A 493 15.81 20.43 8.23
N PRO A 494 15.60 20.80 6.95
CA PRO A 494 16.26 20.13 5.83
C PRO A 494 17.79 20.07 6.02
N GLY A 495 18.37 18.88 5.86
CA GLY A 495 19.82 18.67 5.92
C GLY A 495 20.46 18.68 7.31
N THR A 496 19.68 18.68 8.41
CA THR A 496 20.23 18.70 9.79
C THR A 496 20.35 17.31 10.43
N SER A 497 20.47 16.25 9.64
CA SER A 497 20.52 14.82 10.02
C SER A 497 20.57 14.51 11.53
N PHE A 498 19.42 14.15 12.12
CA PHE A 498 19.38 13.40 13.37
C PHE A 498 18.30 12.31 13.25
N GLY A 499 18.76 11.06 13.25
CA GLY A 499 18.04 9.77 13.36
C GLY A 499 16.53 9.69 13.08
N SER A 500 16.17 8.89 12.05
CA SER A 500 15.45 7.61 12.28
C SER A 500 15.11 6.85 10.99
N SER A 501 15.02 7.49 9.81
CA SER A 501 14.74 6.75 8.55
C SER A 501 15.56 7.19 7.33
N TRP A 502 16.21 8.35 7.46
CA TRP A 502 16.88 9.06 6.36
C TRP A 502 18.28 9.55 6.71
N GLY A 503 18.74 9.32 7.95
CA GLY A 503 20.07 9.71 8.39
C GLY A 503 21.18 8.94 7.69
N THR A 504 22.29 9.62 7.39
CA THR A 504 23.57 8.99 7.05
C THR A 504 24.18 8.47 8.36
N SER A 505 24.11 7.17 8.63
CA SER A 505 24.55 6.64 9.92
C SER A 505 26.07 6.64 10.09
N GLU A 506 26.55 7.34 11.12
CA GLU A 506 27.45 6.73 12.11
C GLU A 506 26.80 6.59 13.50
N ASN A 507 25.66 7.25 13.79
CA ASN A 507 25.10 7.32 15.16
C ASN A 507 23.67 6.76 15.36
N SER A 508 23.07 6.08 14.38
CA SER A 508 21.69 5.57 14.50
C SER A 508 21.52 4.34 15.42
N ALA A 509 22.61 3.80 16.00
CA ALA A 509 22.55 2.65 16.90
C ALA A 509 22.21 3.01 18.37
N ALA A 510 22.11 4.29 18.73
CA ALA A 510 22.02 4.72 20.13
C ALA A 510 20.62 5.12 20.64
N VAL A 511 19.56 5.09 19.80
CA VAL A 511 18.21 5.46 20.23
C VAL A 511 17.25 4.28 20.04
N ALA A 512 17.54 3.21 20.77
CA ALA A 512 16.55 2.20 21.08
C ALA A 512 16.60 1.95 22.60
N VAL A 513 15.41 1.90 23.21
CA VAL A 513 15.11 1.56 24.61
C VAL A 513 15.14 2.73 25.61
N ALA A 514 13.95 3.33 25.81
CA ALA A 514 13.50 3.72 27.13
C ALA A 514 12.07 3.18 27.33
N ALA A 515 11.97 1.94 27.80
CA ALA A 515 10.73 1.41 28.35
C ALA A 515 10.55 1.93 29.79
N PRO A 516 9.31 2.18 30.27
CA PRO A 516 9.10 2.68 31.62
C PRO A 516 9.34 1.56 32.66
N ASP A 517 10.15 1.92 33.65
CA ASP A 517 10.60 1.10 34.77
C ASP A 517 9.41 0.58 35.61
N ARG A 518 9.16 -0.74 35.58
CA ARG A 518 8.30 -1.41 36.58
C ARG A 518 9.19 -1.92 37.70
N GLY A 519 9.09 -1.25 38.84
CA GLY A 519 9.88 -1.55 40.03
C GLY A 519 9.83 -3.02 40.46
N ALA A 520 11.01 -3.60 40.65
CA ALA A 520 11.21 -4.86 41.36
C ALA A 520 12.15 -4.64 42.54
N LYS A 521 11.70 -5.07 43.72
CA LYS A 521 12.37 -4.96 45.00
C LYS A 521 13.72 -5.69 45.01
N LYS A 522 14.71 -5.02 45.61
CA LYS A 522 16.05 -5.53 45.95
C LYS A 522 15.98 -6.84 46.75
N LEU A 523 16.74 -7.84 46.32
CA LEU A 523 17.31 -8.88 47.17
C LEU A 523 18.82 -8.86 47.00
N GLN A 524 19.53 -8.56 48.09
CA GLN A 524 20.99 -8.61 48.21
C GLN A 524 21.47 -10.06 48.24
N ALA A 525 22.59 -10.34 47.57
CA ALA A 525 23.50 -11.41 47.99
C ALA A 525 24.94 -10.99 47.70
N SER A 526 25.76 -11.15 48.74
CA SER A 526 27.16 -10.80 48.89
C SER A 526 28.11 -11.69 48.10
N SER A 527 29.25 -11.11 47.75
CA SER A 527 30.42 -11.76 47.14
C SER A 527 31.22 -12.61 48.14
N THR A 528 31.82 -13.70 47.65
CA THR A 528 33.19 -14.12 48.00
C THR A 528 33.73 -15.17 47.01
N PRO A 529 35.06 -15.26 46.77
CA PRO A 529 35.66 -16.02 45.66
C PRO A 529 36.52 -17.22 46.11
N SER A 530 36.72 -18.24 45.25
CA SER A 530 37.99 -19.01 45.20
C SER A 530 38.10 -19.99 44.01
N SER A 531 39.29 -19.93 43.39
CA SER A 531 40.17 -21.00 42.85
C SER A 531 39.65 -22.18 42.00
N GLY A 532 40.16 -22.24 40.76
CA GLY A 532 41.12 -23.28 40.32
C GLY A 532 40.60 -24.68 39.93
N GLY A 533 40.93 -25.12 38.70
CA GLY A 533 41.13 -26.56 38.41
C GLY A 533 40.54 -27.12 37.11
N THR A 534 41.41 -27.26 36.10
CA THR A 534 41.58 -28.41 35.17
C THR A 534 40.44 -28.95 34.26
N ARG A 535 40.86 -29.21 33.00
CA ARG A 535 40.18 -29.92 31.90
C ARG A 535 39.57 -31.27 32.28
N SER A 536 38.40 -31.60 31.73
CA SER A 536 38.13 -32.93 31.16
C SER A 536 37.04 -32.87 30.07
N THR A 537 37.26 -33.67 29.04
CA THR A 537 36.35 -33.99 27.94
C THR A 537 35.25 -34.93 28.40
N GLY A 538 33.99 -34.63 28.08
CA GLY A 538 32.85 -35.50 28.39
C GLY A 538 31.72 -35.34 27.38
N SER A 539 31.57 -36.36 26.53
CA SER A 539 30.43 -36.62 25.67
C SER A 539 29.13 -36.76 26.48
N VAL A 540 28.04 -36.10 26.07
CA VAL A 540 26.69 -36.46 26.52
C VAL A 540 25.74 -36.50 25.31
N ARG A 541 25.03 -37.63 25.26
CA ARG A 541 24.08 -38.09 24.25
C ARG A 541 22.83 -37.21 24.18
N TRP A 542 22.35 -37.02 22.95
CA TRP A 542 21.00 -36.52 22.68
C TRP A 542 19.98 -37.65 22.85
N SER A 543 19.10 -37.53 23.83
CA SER A 543 17.91 -38.36 23.95
C SER A 543 16.78 -37.73 23.14
N VAL A 544 16.37 -38.42 22.08
CA VAL A 544 15.18 -38.16 21.29
C VAL A 544 13.95 -38.51 22.13
N LEU A 545 13.11 -37.52 22.42
CA LEU A 545 11.78 -37.73 22.98
C LEU A 545 10.75 -37.52 21.86
N LEU A 546 10.35 -38.63 21.23
CA LEU A 546 9.12 -38.71 20.45
C LEU A 546 7.95 -38.73 21.43
N LEU A 547 7.13 -37.68 21.39
CA LEU A 547 5.79 -37.69 22.00
C LEU A 547 4.79 -37.27 20.93
N THR A 548 4.13 -38.29 20.39
CA THR A 548 2.90 -38.23 19.62
C THR A 548 1.78 -37.65 20.46
N LEU A 549 1.14 -36.57 19.99
CA LEU A 549 -0.19 -36.16 20.46
C LEU A 549 -1.08 -35.87 19.23
N ALA A 550 -2.26 -36.49 19.29
CA ALA A 550 -3.31 -36.55 18.29
C ALA A 550 -4.04 -35.19 18.12
N PRO A 551 -4.84 -35.02 17.05
CA PRO A 551 -5.39 -33.73 16.65
C PRO A 551 -6.62 -33.37 17.48
N LEU A 552 -6.66 -32.16 18.03
CA LEU A 552 -7.87 -31.57 18.59
C LEU A 552 -8.50 -30.63 17.54
N ALA A 553 -9.74 -30.92 17.23
CA ALA A 553 -10.62 -30.24 16.29
C ALA A 553 -10.89 -28.77 16.68
N PRO A 554 -11.30 -27.92 15.73
CA PRO A 554 -11.49 -26.49 15.94
C PRO A 554 -12.83 -26.22 16.64
N MET A 555 -12.80 -25.48 17.75
CA MET A 555 -13.98 -24.80 18.26
C MET A 555 -14.16 -23.50 17.49
N LEU A 556 -15.18 -23.48 16.64
CA LEU A 556 -15.76 -22.28 16.04
C LEU A 556 -16.50 -21.46 17.11
N LEU A 557 -16.24 -20.15 17.13
CA LEU A 557 -17.24 -19.08 17.23
C LEU A 557 -16.63 -17.81 16.62
#